data_AF-A0A9X0HKE0-F1
#
_entry.id   AF-A0A9X0HKE0-F1
#
_cell.length_a   1.000
_cell.length_b   1.000
_cell.length_c   1.000
_cell.angle_alpha   90.00
_cell.angle_beta   90.00
_cell.angle_gamma   90.00
#
_symmetry.space_group_name_H-M   'P 1'
#
loop_
_entity.id
_entity.type
_entity.pdbx_description
1 polymer ?
#
loop_
_entity_poly.entity_id
_entity_poly.type
_entity_poly.pdbx_seq_one_letter_code
_entity_poly.pdbx_strand_id
1 'polypeptide(L)'
;MFKVLLVLLSLGAISTTGLAQSTSGSVPTATAAANPSPADVEAYIKAQTVKGGELDFSQMLATRKQSMFLHQGAMYNKQEYALVLWGMRAKALGVPTADKACALFAAANNRPISNAEKQALTSGFDSGTRE
;
A
#
# COMPACT_ATOMS: atom_id res chain seq x y z
N MET A 1 -22.48 49.42 8.52
CA MET A 1 -22.13 50.61 7.72
C MET A 1 -20.93 50.27 6.85
N PHE A 2 -21.16 50.00 5.56
CA PHE A 2 -20.10 49.75 4.59
C PHE A 2 -19.51 51.10 4.14
N LYS A 3 -18.18 51.24 4.24
CA LYS A 3 -17.44 52.36 3.67
C LYS A 3 -16.32 51.81 2.78
N VAL A 4 -16.53 52.07 1.49
CA VAL A 4 -15.59 51.94 0.38
C VAL A 4 -14.33 52.75 0.65
N LEU A 5 -13.14 52.20 0.37
CA LEU A 5 -12.05 53.00 -0.21
C LEU A 5 -11.03 52.11 -0.93
N LEU A 6 -11.08 52.23 -2.25
CA LEU A 6 -10.02 52.02 -3.24
C LEU A 6 -8.79 52.87 -2.86
N VAL A 7 -7.55 52.43 -3.15
CA VAL A 7 -6.45 53.29 -3.65
C VAL A 7 -5.16 52.47 -3.91
N LEU A 8 -4.73 52.55 -5.18
CA LEU A 8 -3.39 52.64 -5.80
C LEU A 8 -2.20 51.80 -5.28
N LEU A 9 -1.60 50.96 -6.15
CA LEU A 9 -0.56 51.28 -7.16
C LEU A 9 0.84 51.46 -6.56
N SER A 10 1.71 50.48 -6.77
CA SER A 10 3.16 50.68 -6.83
C SER A 10 3.80 49.71 -7.83
N LEU A 11 4.23 50.31 -8.94
CA LEU A 11 5.17 49.75 -9.92
C LEU A 11 6.50 49.42 -9.24
N GLY A 12 7.02 48.22 -9.52
CA GLY A 12 8.42 47.88 -9.34
C GLY A 12 8.90 47.12 -10.57
N ALA A 13 9.65 47.79 -11.43
CA ALA A 13 10.28 47.22 -12.62
C ALA A 13 11.66 46.65 -12.28
N ILE A 14 11.99 45.42 -12.71
CA ILE A 14 13.37 45.01 -12.99
C ILE A 14 13.37 43.98 -14.14
N SER A 15 14.08 44.32 -15.21
CA SER A 15 14.37 43.52 -16.40
C SER A 15 15.24 42.28 -16.07
N THR A 16 15.18 41.19 -16.85
CA THR A 16 16.28 40.69 -17.72
C THR A 16 15.77 39.53 -18.61
N THR A 17 16.49 39.35 -19.72
CA THR A 17 16.39 38.41 -20.85
C THR A 17 16.24 36.92 -20.54
N GLY A 18 15.44 36.23 -21.37
CA GLY A 18 15.50 34.79 -21.58
C GLY A 18 14.60 34.34 -22.73
N LEU A 19 15.19 34.06 -23.90
CA LEU A 19 14.55 33.28 -24.98
C LEU A 19 14.22 31.88 -24.44
N ALA A 20 12.97 31.42 -24.60
CA ALA A 20 12.67 30.01 -24.93
C ALA A 20 11.18 29.81 -25.26
N GLN A 21 10.93 29.59 -26.55
CA GLN A 21 9.95 28.71 -27.19
C GLN A 21 8.60 28.45 -26.50
N SER A 22 7.56 28.95 -27.17
CA SER A 22 6.26 28.29 -27.27
C SER A 22 6.44 26.87 -27.78
N THR A 23 6.07 25.88 -26.97
CA THR A 23 5.62 24.59 -27.47
C THR A 23 4.22 24.33 -26.94
N SER A 24 3.27 24.35 -27.86
CA SER A 24 1.96 23.76 -27.68
C SER A 24 2.14 22.31 -27.23
N GLY A 25 1.74 22.02 -26.00
CA GLY A 25 1.73 20.67 -25.45
C GLY A 25 0.41 20.48 -24.72
N SER A 26 -0.49 19.74 -25.35
CA SER A 26 -1.79 19.35 -24.81
C SER A 26 -1.67 18.87 -23.37
N VAL A 27 -2.51 19.43 -22.49
CA VAL A 27 -2.70 18.94 -21.13
C VAL A 27 -3.11 17.47 -21.21
N PRO A 28 -2.33 16.49 -20.69
CA PRO A 28 -2.90 15.19 -20.45
C PRO A 28 -3.85 15.32 -19.28
N THR A 29 -5.14 15.21 -19.62
CA THR A 29 -6.24 14.76 -18.78
C THR A 29 -5.75 13.82 -17.68
N ALA A 30 -6.18 14.12 -16.45
CA ALA A 30 -5.97 13.30 -15.26
C ALA A 30 -6.11 11.81 -15.59
N THR A 31 -4.98 11.10 -15.52
CA THR A 31 -4.93 9.63 -15.57
C THR A 31 -5.74 9.12 -14.39
N ALA A 32 -6.93 8.58 -14.68
CA ALA A 32 -7.68 7.75 -13.78
C ALA A 32 -6.72 6.71 -13.16
N ALA A 33 -6.77 6.55 -11.83
CA ALA A 33 -5.95 5.62 -11.08
C ALA A 33 -5.98 4.23 -11.75
N ALA A 34 -4.94 3.94 -12.54
CA ALA A 34 -4.75 2.62 -13.11
C ALA A 34 -4.46 1.72 -11.93
N ASN A 35 -5.35 0.78 -11.66
CA ASN A 35 -5.05 -0.33 -10.76
C ASN A 35 -3.69 -0.91 -11.18
N PRO A 36 -2.73 -1.10 -10.26
CA PRO A 36 -1.41 -1.60 -10.61
C PRO A 36 -1.54 -2.90 -11.40
N SER A 37 -0.70 -3.09 -12.41
CA SER A 37 -0.71 -4.35 -13.18
C SER A 37 -0.47 -5.50 -12.21
N PRO A 38 -1.06 -6.70 -12.42
CA PRO A 38 -0.78 -7.87 -11.58
C PRO A 38 0.72 -8.16 -11.40
N ALA A 39 1.55 -7.86 -12.41
CA ALA A 39 3.00 -8.00 -12.34
C ALA A 39 3.65 -7.00 -11.35
N ASP A 40 3.14 -5.78 -11.27
CA ASP A 40 3.61 -4.74 -10.35
C ASP A 40 3.25 -5.09 -8.91
N VAL A 41 2.06 -5.66 -8.69
CA VAL A 41 1.61 -6.14 -7.38
C VAL A 41 2.50 -7.27 -6.88
N GLU A 42 2.81 -8.25 -7.72
CA GLU A 42 3.68 -9.38 -7.32
C GLU A 42 5.12 -8.93 -7.00
N ALA A 43 5.67 -8.01 -7.80
CA ALA A 43 6.99 -7.44 -7.56
C ALA A 43 7.02 -6.65 -6.25
N TYR A 44 6.00 -5.81 -6.01
CA TYR A 44 5.85 -5.06 -4.76
C TYR A 44 5.74 -6.00 -3.56
N ILE A 45 4.89 -7.04 -3.63
CA ILE A 45 4.72 -8.00 -2.54
C ILE A 45 6.04 -8.69 -2.20
N LYS A 46 6.80 -9.15 -3.20
CA LYS A 46 8.11 -9.76 -2.98
C LYS A 46 9.08 -8.79 -2.30
N ALA A 47 9.13 -7.54 -2.75
CA ALA A 47 10.00 -6.52 -2.20
C ALA A 47 9.63 -6.12 -0.76
N GLN A 48 8.34 -6.09 -0.42
CA GLN A 48 7.86 -5.60 0.88
C GLN A 48 7.64 -6.71 1.93
N THR A 49 7.66 -7.98 1.53
CA THR A 49 7.57 -9.12 2.47
C THR A 49 8.91 -9.39 3.17
N VAL A 50 10.01 -8.79 2.72
CA VAL A 50 11.31 -8.89 3.38
C VAL A 50 11.27 -8.26 4.77
N LYS A 51 12.17 -8.71 5.66
CA LYS A 51 12.25 -8.20 7.03
C LYS A 51 12.39 -6.67 7.07
N GLY A 52 11.49 -6.00 7.77
CA GLY A 52 11.42 -4.53 7.84
C GLY A 52 10.69 -3.83 6.69
N GLY A 53 10.14 -4.57 5.71
CA GLY A 53 9.26 -4.02 4.68
C GLY A 53 7.83 -3.77 5.17
N GLU A 54 7.00 -3.12 4.35
CA GLU A 54 5.61 -2.77 4.70
C GLU A 54 4.74 -4.00 5.01
N LEU A 55 5.07 -5.16 4.44
CA LEU A 55 4.36 -6.41 4.68
C LEU A 55 4.99 -7.25 5.80
N ASP A 56 6.02 -6.77 6.51
CA ASP A 56 6.56 -7.42 7.70
C ASP A 56 5.80 -6.99 8.97
N PHE A 57 4.66 -7.63 9.21
CA PHE A 57 3.84 -7.38 10.39
C PHE A 57 4.46 -7.90 11.70
N SER A 58 5.55 -8.67 11.64
CA SER A 58 6.22 -9.24 12.81
C SER A 58 6.77 -8.14 13.73
N GLN A 59 7.32 -7.08 13.15
CA GLN A 59 7.83 -5.92 13.89
C GLN A 59 6.70 -5.19 14.62
N MET A 60 5.59 -4.96 13.93
CA MET A 60 4.41 -4.32 14.52
C MET A 60 3.89 -5.12 15.73
N LEU A 61 3.83 -6.45 15.61
CA LEU A 61 3.33 -7.34 16.67
C LEU A 61 4.36 -7.59 17.78
N ALA A 62 5.66 -7.40 17.53
CA ALA A 62 6.69 -7.52 18.55
C ALA A 62 6.46 -6.53 19.70
N THR A 63 6.01 -5.31 19.39
CA THR A 63 5.71 -4.26 20.37
C THR A 63 4.47 -4.54 21.24
N ARG A 64 3.61 -5.49 20.83
CA ARG A 64 2.37 -5.80 21.55
C ARG A 64 2.65 -6.73 22.72
N LYS A 65 2.11 -6.40 23.90
CA LYS A 65 2.25 -7.26 25.10
C LYS A 65 1.44 -8.56 25.03
N GLN A 66 0.36 -8.57 24.27
CA GLN A 66 -0.51 -9.74 24.11
C GLN A 66 0.18 -10.83 23.28
N SER A 67 -0.01 -12.09 23.69
CA SER A 67 0.60 -13.26 23.04
C SER A 67 -0.32 -13.90 22.00
N MET A 68 -1.64 -13.68 22.14
CA MET A 68 -2.69 -14.26 21.31
C MET A 68 -3.56 -13.13 20.73
N PHE A 69 -4.07 -13.36 19.52
CA PHE A 69 -4.94 -12.44 18.79
C PHE A 69 -6.17 -13.20 18.30
N LEU A 70 -7.36 -12.63 18.49
CA LEU A 70 -8.61 -13.20 18.01
C LEU A 70 -8.93 -12.62 16.64
N HIS A 71 -9.15 -13.46 15.65
CA HIS A 71 -9.60 -13.08 14.31
C HIS A 71 -10.62 -14.08 13.80
N GLN A 72 -11.81 -13.60 13.41
CA GLN A 72 -12.93 -14.45 12.97
C GLN A 72 -13.24 -15.63 13.91
N GLY A 73 -13.13 -15.43 15.23
CA GLY A 73 -13.39 -16.47 16.22
C GLY A 73 -12.26 -17.49 16.42
N ALA A 74 -11.17 -17.43 15.65
CA ALA A 74 -9.97 -18.24 15.85
C ALA A 74 -8.89 -17.45 16.61
N MET A 75 -8.17 -18.12 17.52
CA MET A 75 -7.01 -17.55 18.19
C MET A 75 -5.73 -17.87 17.43
N TYR A 76 -4.90 -16.85 17.24
CA TYR A 76 -3.62 -16.92 16.55
C TYR A 76 -2.50 -16.43 17.45
N ASN A 77 -1.33 -17.08 17.40
CA ASN A 77 -0.12 -16.51 17.98
C ASN A 77 0.41 -15.33 17.17
N LYS A 78 1.41 -14.61 17.68
CA LYS A 78 1.99 -13.44 16.99
C LYS A 78 2.45 -13.74 15.57
N GLN A 79 3.07 -14.89 15.33
CA GLN A 79 3.59 -15.26 14.01
C GLN A 79 2.45 -15.56 13.05
N GLU A 80 1.46 -16.34 13.48
CA GLU A 80 0.28 -16.65 12.66
C GLU A 80 -0.57 -15.40 12.41
N TYR A 81 -0.71 -14.54 13.40
CA TYR A 81 -1.47 -13.30 13.23
C TYR A 81 -0.77 -12.31 12.29
N ALA A 82 0.57 -12.31 12.22
CA ALA A 82 1.30 -11.57 11.18
C ALA A 82 0.88 -12.03 9.77
N LEU A 83 0.66 -13.34 9.60
CA LEU A 83 0.19 -13.92 8.33
C LEU A 83 -1.27 -13.61 8.04
N VAL A 84 -2.13 -13.55 9.07
CA VAL A 84 -3.51 -13.05 8.91
C VAL A 84 -3.48 -11.64 8.33
N LEU A 85 -2.71 -10.73 8.94
CA LEU A 85 -2.58 -9.35 8.45
C LEU A 85 -1.98 -9.28 7.05
N TRP A 86 -0.99 -10.12 6.77
CA TRP A 86 -0.40 -10.23 5.44
C TRP A 86 -1.43 -10.66 4.39
N GLY A 87 -2.24 -11.68 4.68
CA GLY A 87 -3.30 -12.17 3.80
C GLY A 87 -4.34 -11.08 3.50
N MET A 88 -4.76 -10.34 4.53
CA MET A 88 -5.68 -9.20 4.35
C MET A 88 -5.08 -8.14 3.42
N ARG A 89 -3.80 -7.78 3.64
CA ARG A 89 -3.11 -6.78 2.82
C ARG A 89 -2.90 -7.27 1.40
N ALA A 90 -2.58 -8.54 1.19
CA ALA A 90 -2.44 -9.13 -0.15
C ALA A 90 -3.74 -9.01 -0.95
N LYS A 91 -4.91 -9.23 -0.33
CA LYS A 91 -6.20 -9.02 -1.00
C LYS A 91 -6.48 -7.55 -1.31
N ALA A 92 -6.18 -6.65 -0.37
CA ALA A 92 -6.30 -5.21 -0.58
C ALA A 92 -5.41 -4.72 -1.73
N LEU A 93 -4.21 -5.29 -1.90
CA LEU A 93 -3.31 -5.02 -3.02
C LEU A 93 -3.78 -5.63 -4.35
N GLY A 94 -4.88 -6.38 -4.36
CA GLY A 94 -5.49 -6.92 -5.58
C GLY A 94 -5.02 -8.33 -5.97
N VAL A 95 -4.37 -9.09 -5.06
CA VAL A 95 -4.11 -10.51 -5.30
C VAL A 95 -5.44 -11.24 -5.48
N PRO A 96 -5.61 -12.06 -6.54
CA PRO A 96 -6.93 -12.57 -6.93
C PRO A 96 -7.44 -13.72 -6.08
N THR A 97 -6.55 -14.55 -5.52
CA THR A 97 -6.93 -15.76 -4.77
C THR A 97 -6.00 -16.01 -3.58
N ALA A 98 -6.51 -16.69 -2.56
CA ALA A 98 -5.74 -17.08 -1.39
C ALA A 98 -4.58 -18.03 -1.74
N ASP A 99 -4.77 -18.98 -2.68
CA ASP A 99 -3.69 -19.87 -3.12
C ASP A 99 -2.55 -19.08 -3.81
N LYS A 100 -2.88 -18.05 -4.60
CA LYS A 100 -1.87 -17.19 -5.19
C LYS A 100 -1.16 -16.35 -4.13
N ALA A 101 -1.89 -15.86 -3.13
CA ALA A 101 -1.31 -15.16 -1.98
C ALA A 101 -0.32 -16.07 -1.20
N CYS A 102 -0.70 -17.32 -0.94
CA CYS A 102 0.17 -18.32 -0.32
C CYS A 102 1.44 -18.59 -1.16
N ALA A 103 1.29 -18.75 -2.47
CA ALA A 103 2.40 -18.98 -3.38
C ALA A 103 3.38 -17.79 -3.41
N LEU A 104 2.85 -16.56 -3.41
CA LEU A 104 3.66 -15.34 -3.37
C LEU A 104 4.42 -15.21 -2.05
N PHE A 105 3.78 -15.51 -0.92
CA PHE A 105 4.45 -15.49 0.38
C PHE A 105 5.58 -16.53 0.44
N ALA A 106 5.32 -17.77 0.01
CA ALA A 106 6.33 -18.83 -0.02
C ALA A 106 7.51 -18.47 -0.92
N ALA A 107 7.24 -17.90 -2.11
CA ALA A 107 8.26 -17.43 -3.03
C ALA A 107 9.10 -16.28 -2.44
N ALA A 108 8.46 -15.29 -1.80
CA ALA A 108 9.13 -14.16 -1.18
C ALA A 108 10.03 -14.58 0.01
N ASN A 109 9.63 -15.62 0.76
CA ASN A 109 10.39 -16.12 1.91
C ASN A 109 11.36 -17.25 1.56
N ASN A 110 11.42 -17.66 0.29
CA ASN A 110 12.23 -18.79 -0.20
C ASN A 110 12.06 -20.06 0.64
N ARG A 111 10.85 -20.31 1.16
CA ARG A 111 10.54 -21.47 2.00
C ARG A 111 9.11 -21.95 1.76
N PRO A 112 8.82 -23.25 1.94
CA PRO A 112 7.46 -23.74 1.93
C PRO A 112 6.68 -23.17 3.14
N ILE A 113 5.39 -22.92 2.92
CA ILE A 113 4.44 -22.58 3.98
C ILE A 113 3.98 -23.87 4.67
N SER A 114 3.90 -23.86 6.00
CA SER A 114 3.27 -24.93 6.78
C SER A 114 1.74 -24.84 6.75
N ASN A 115 1.04 -25.92 7.14
CA ASN A 115 -0.43 -25.93 7.14
C ASN A 115 -1.05 -24.84 8.03
N ALA A 116 -0.48 -24.59 9.21
CA ALA A 116 -0.95 -23.54 10.12
C ALA A 116 -0.76 -22.14 9.52
N GLU A 117 0.40 -21.88 8.91
CA GLU A 117 0.67 -20.63 8.21
C GLU A 117 -0.30 -20.44 7.02
N LYS A 118 -0.54 -21.51 6.24
CA LYS A 118 -1.50 -21.49 5.12
C LYS A 118 -2.90 -21.10 5.62
N GLN A 119 -3.35 -21.72 6.71
CA GLN A 119 -4.66 -21.46 7.29
C GLN A 119 -4.77 -20.03 7.81
N ALA A 120 -3.75 -19.51 8.48
CA ALA A 120 -3.73 -18.14 8.98
C ALA A 120 -3.77 -17.11 7.83
N LEU A 121 -2.94 -17.30 6.81
CA LEU A 121 -2.89 -16.44 5.63
C LEU A 121 -4.21 -16.46 4.86
N THR A 122 -4.77 -17.66 4.65
CA THR A 122 -6.07 -17.83 3.97
C THR A 122 -7.19 -17.16 4.74
N SER A 123 -7.25 -17.36 6.06
CA SER A 123 -8.23 -16.69 6.94
C SER A 123 -8.15 -15.17 6.85
N GLY A 124 -6.94 -14.63 6.85
CA GLY A 124 -6.70 -13.20 6.62
C GLY A 124 -7.17 -12.74 5.24
N PHE A 125 -6.78 -13.46 4.19
CA PHE A 125 -7.17 -13.16 2.82
C PHE A 125 -8.70 -13.17 2.66
N ASP A 126 -9.41 -14.18 3.16
CA ASP A 126 -10.86 -14.26 3.02
C ASP A 126 -11.58 -13.11 3.72
N SER A 127 -11.07 -12.67 4.89
CA SER A 127 -11.59 -11.48 5.60
C SER A 127 -11.19 -10.13 5.01
N GLY A 128 -10.16 -10.08 4.17
CA GLY A 128 -9.70 -8.82 3.59
C GLY A 128 -10.74 -8.21 2.67
N THR A 129 -10.82 -6.87 2.65
CA THR A 129 -11.61 -6.14 1.66
C THR A 129 -10.68 -5.64 0.56
N ARG A 130 -11.16 -5.73 -0.69
CA ARG A 130 -10.53 -5.06 -1.81
C ARG A 130 -11.04 -3.63 -1.80
N GLU A 131 -10.14 -2.66 -1.63
CA GLU A 131 -10.47 -1.23 -1.69
C GLU A 131 -10.52 -0.73 -3.14
#